data_AF-A0A2V8ILR7-F1
#
_entry.id   AF-A0A2V8ILR7-F1
#
_cell.length_a   1.000
_cell.length_b   1.000
_cell.length_c   1.000
_cell.angle_alpha   90.00
_cell.angle_beta   90.00
_cell.angle_gamma   90.00
#
_symmetry.space_group_name_H-M   'P 1'
#
loop_
_entity.id
_entity.type
_entity.pdbx_description
1 polymer ?
#
loop_
_entity_poly.entity_id
_entity_poly.type
_entity_poly.pdbx_seq_one_letter_code
_entity_poly.pdbx_strand_id
1 'polypeptide(L)'
;MKSALPCVLTINSGSSSIRFAVYEAGETPWRLIQGKIDRIGLSGTNLIVNDPAVKPQAPRLVVGADHRTAVGFLLDWLRRTRFSRRSRPRDTAWCTA
;
A
#
# COMPACT_ATOMS: atom_id res chain seq x y z
N MET A 1 -23.55 -8.31 13.70
CA MET A 1 -22.14 -8.35 13.24
C MET A 1 -21.84 -7.02 12.56
N LYS A 2 -20.77 -6.31 12.93
CA LYS A 2 -20.39 -5.05 12.25
C LYS A 2 -19.88 -5.43 10.85
N SER A 3 -20.60 -5.02 9.80
CA SER A 3 -20.11 -5.19 8.43
C SER A 3 -18.83 -4.38 8.29
N ALA A 4 -17.74 -5.02 7.86
CA ALA A 4 -16.56 -4.29 7.44
C ALA A 4 -16.94 -3.42 6.24
N LEU A 5 -16.46 -2.18 6.19
CA LEU A 5 -16.63 -1.36 5.00
C LEU A 5 -15.81 -1.97 3.85
N PRO A 6 -16.27 -1.88 2.60
CA PRO A 6 -15.52 -2.39 1.48
C PRO A 6 -14.16 -1.69 1.37
N CYS A 7 -13.16 -2.38 0.87
CA CYS A 7 -11.84 -1.81 0.61
C CYS A 7 -11.65 -1.59 -0.89
N VAL A 8 -10.99 -0.49 -1.25
CA VAL A 8 -10.62 -0.13 -2.61
C VAL A 8 -9.10 -0.19 -2.75
N LEU A 9 -8.62 -1.02 -3.66
CA LEU A 9 -7.21 -1.08 -4.05
C LEU A 9 -7.01 -0.19 -5.29
N THR A 10 -6.13 0.79 -5.19
CA THR A 10 -5.68 1.59 -6.35
C THR A 10 -4.32 1.08 -6.82
N ILE A 11 -4.14 1.01 -8.13
CA ILE A 11 -2.90 0.58 -8.77
C ILE A 11 -2.57 1.58 -9.88
N ASN A 12 -1.35 2.10 -9.86
CA ASN A 12 -0.79 2.87 -10.97
C ASN A 12 0.46 2.13 -11.47
N SER A 13 0.45 1.75 -12.75
CA SER A 13 1.54 1.02 -13.39
C SER A 13 2.36 1.96 -14.26
N GLY A 14 3.60 2.22 -13.87
CA GLY A 14 4.62 2.81 -14.72
C GLY A 14 5.40 1.75 -15.50
N SER A 15 6.33 2.16 -16.35
CA SER A 15 7.14 1.25 -17.18
C SER A 15 8.08 0.33 -16.39
N SER A 16 8.44 0.70 -15.16
CA SER A 16 9.35 -0.06 -14.30
C SER A 16 8.93 -0.09 -12.83
N SER A 17 7.71 0.37 -12.54
CA SER A 17 7.20 0.43 -11.17
C SER A 17 5.68 0.27 -11.12
N ILE A 18 5.20 -0.21 -9.98
CA ILE A 18 3.79 -0.26 -9.65
C ILE A 18 3.61 0.45 -8.32
N ARG A 19 2.83 1.53 -8.29
CA ARG A 19 2.42 2.19 -7.05
C ARG A 19 1.03 1.69 -6.67
N PHE A 20 0.81 1.49 -5.38
CA PHE A 20 -0.47 1.02 -4.89
C PHE A 20 -0.87 1.67 -3.57
N ALA A 21 -2.17 1.71 -3.31
CA ALA A 21 -2.70 2.04 -2.00
C ALA A 21 -4.04 1.31 -1.77
N VAL A 22 -4.29 0.92 -0.52
CA VAL A 22 -5.57 0.34 -0.10
C VAL A 22 -6.29 1.37 0.76
N TYR A 23 -7.57 1.59 0.45
CA TYR A 23 -8.45 2.49 1.17
C TYR A 23 -9.63 1.70 1.74
N GLU A 24 -10.02 1.99 2.98
CA GLU A 24 -11.35 1.63 3.46
C GLU A 24 -12.36 2.66 2.92
N ALA A 25 -13.40 2.19 2.23
CA ALA A 25 -14.42 3.03 1.64
C ALA A 25 -15.29 3.72 2.72
N GLY A 26 -15.95 4.80 2.32
CA GLY A 26 -16.82 5.64 3.15
C GLY A 26 -17.00 7.01 2.49
N GLU A 27 -17.68 7.93 3.16
CA GLU A 27 -17.85 9.32 2.68
C GLU A 27 -16.51 10.01 2.40
N THR A 28 -15.51 9.73 3.23
CA THR A 28 -14.10 10.07 2.97
C THR A 28 -13.26 8.80 3.00
N PRO A 29 -12.72 8.33 1.85
CA PRO A 29 -11.89 7.14 1.79
C PRO A 29 -10.69 7.24 2.73
N TRP A 30 -10.50 6.20 3.56
CA TRP A 30 -9.43 6.16 4.54
C TRP A 30 -8.28 5.31 4.04
N ARG A 31 -7.08 5.89 3.84
CA ARG A 31 -5.90 5.14 3.40
C ARG A 31 -5.39 4.23 4.51
N LEU A 32 -5.49 2.91 4.30
CA LEU A 32 -4.99 1.89 5.22
C LEU A 32 -3.50 1.65 5.02
N ILE A 33 -3.05 1.56 3.76
CA ILE A 33 -1.65 1.33 3.42
C ILE A 33 -1.33 1.89 2.04
N GLN A 34 -0.06 2.19 1.82
CA GLN A 34 0.49 2.55 0.52
C GLN A 34 1.89 1.98 0.34
N GLY A 35 2.28 1.79 -0.90
CA GLY A 35 3.61 1.34 -1.25
C GLY A 35 3.87 1.37 -2.74
N LYS A 36 5.02 0.81 -3.10
CA LYS A 36 5.39 0.61 -4.49
C LYS A 36 6.24 -0.65 -4.65
N ILE A 37 6.12 -1.30 -5.80
CA ILE A 37 7.14 -2.18 -6.33
C ILE A 37 7.95 -1.33 -7.31
N ASP A 38 9.26 -1.29 -7.10
CA ASP A 38 10.19 -0.51 -7.92
C ASP A 38 11.18 -1.43 -8.63
N ARG A 39 11.80 -0.94 -9.71
CA ARG A 39 12.82 -1.65 -10.51
C ARG A 39 12.32 -2.98 -11.11
N ILE A 40 11.07 -3.02 -11.57
CA ILE A 40 10.52 -4.16 -12.32
C ILE A 40 11.31 -4.33 -13.62
N GLY A 41 11.65 -5.57 -13.98
CA GLY A 41 12.49 -5.89 -15.14
C GLY A 41 13.99 -5.61 -14.94
N LEU A 42 14.41 -5.17 -13.74
CA LEU A 42 15.80 -4.90 -13.39
C LEU A 42 16.24 -5.71 -12.18
N SER A 43 17.55 -5.82 -11.97
CA SER A 43 18.08 -6.35 -10.72
C SER A 43 17.65 -5.49 -9.53
N GLY A 44 17.29 -6.15 -8.43
CA GLY A 44 16.83 -5.49 -7.22
C GLY A 44 15.40 -4.96 -7.29
N THR A 45 14.50 -5.64 -8.01
CA THR A 45 13.06 -5.35 -7.88
C THR A 45 12.65 -5.51 -6.42
N ASN A 46 12.00 -4.50 -5.85
CA ASN A 46 11.74 -4.45 -4.41
C ASN A 46 10.35 -3.90 -4.10
N LEU A 47 9.66 -4.53 -3.15
CA LEU A 47 8.48 -3.95 -2.51
C LEU A 47 8.88 -3.01 -1.38
N ILE A 48 8.41 -1.78 -1.46
CA ILE A 48 8.58 -0.72 -0.46
C ILE A 48 7.19 -0.33 0.05
N VAL A 49 7.01 -0.37 1.36
CA VAL A 49 5.75 -0.05 2.02
C VAL A 49 5.96 1.13 2.94
N ASN A 50 5.20 2.20 2.70
CA ASN A 50 5.31 3.43 3.48
C ASN A 50 4.11 3.50 4.44
N ASP A 51 4.23 2.86 5.58
CA ASP A 51 3.33 3.06 6.73
C ASP A 51 4.15 3.67 7.88
N PRO A 52 3.81 4.88 8.37
CA PRO A 52 4.49 5.52 9.51
C PRO A 52 4.52 4.67 10.80
N ALA A 53 3.64 3.68 10.94
CA ALA A 53 3.53 2.83 12.12
C ALA A 53 4.01 1.39 11.90
N VAL A 54 4.33 1.00 10.66
CA VAL A 54 5.02 -0.26 10.39
C VAL A 54 6.49 0.12 10.35
N LYS A 55 7.30 -0.43 11.27
CA LYS A 55 8.76 -0.32 11.17
C LYS A 55 9.15 -0.58 9.71
N PRO A 56 10.02 0.24 9.10
CA PRO A 56 10.43 0.05 7.72
C PRO A 56 10.72 -1.42 7.48
N GLN A 57 9.84 -2.10 6.73
CA GLN A 57 10.07 -3.50 6.44
C GLN A 57 11.26 -3.53 5.50
N ALA A 58 12.24 -4.39 5.80
CA ALA A 58 13.37 -4.59 4.91
C ALA A 58 12.85 -4.83 3.49
N PRO A 59 13.51 -4.26 2.45
CA PRO A 59 13.10 -4.45 1.07
C PRO A 59 12.91 -5.95 0.80
N ARG A 60 11.71 -6.33 0.34
CA ARG A 60 11.50 -7.69 -0.13
C ARG A 60 11.89 -7.75 -1.60
N LEU A 61 13.03 -8.37 -1.84
CA LEU A 61 13.53 -8.71 -3.16
C LEU A 61 12.51 -9.59 -3.89
N VAL A 62 12.11 -9.13 -5.07
CA VAL A 62 11.30 -9.88 -6.02
C VAL A 62 12.25 -10.28 -7.15
N VAL A 63 12.57 -11.56 -7.28
CA VAL A 63 13.53 -12.02 -8.29
C VAL A 63 12.87 -12.08 -9.66
N GLY A 64 13.49 -11.48 -10.67
CA GLY A 64 13.13 -11.68 -12.09
C GLY A 64 11.74 -11.22 -12.50
N ALA A 65 11.17 -10.21 -11.83
CA ALA A 65 9.77 -9.85 -12.05
C ALA A 65 9.56 -8.99 -13.29
N ASP A 66 8.73 -9.49 -14.21
CA ASP A 66 7.92 -8.65 -15.10
C ASP A 66 6.70 -8.08 -14.34
N HIS A 67 5.92 -7.18 -14.96
CA HIS A 67 4.75 -6.58 -14.31
C HIS A 67 3.72 -7.62 -13.86
N ARG A 68 3.53 -8.70 -14.63
CA ARG A 68 2.58 -9.75 -14.29
C ARG A 68 2.97 -10.43 -12.99
N THR A 69 4.23 -10.80 -12.86
CA THR A 69 4.80 -11.42 -11.66
C THR A 69 4.78 -10.45 -10.48
N ALA A 70 5.08 -9.16 -10.72
CA ALA A 70 5.02 -8.12 -9.70
C ALA A 70 3.60 -7.91 -9.15
N VAL A 71 2.58 -7.88 -10.00
CA VAL A 71 1.17 -7.79 -9.58
C VAL A 71 0.75 -9.04 -8.79
N GLY A 72 1.11 -10.24 -9.27
CA GLY A 72 0.82 -11.49 -8.56
C GLY A 72 1.41 -11.47 -7.14
N PHE A 73 2.69 -11.12 -7.04
CA PHE A 73 3.36 -10.94 -5.75
C PHE A 73 2.66 -9.89 -4.86
N LEU A 74 2.26 -8.73 -5.42
CA LEU A 74 1.56 -7.69 -4.68
C LEU A 74 0.24 -8.20 -4.08
N LEU A 75 -0.57 -8.91 -4.89
CA LEU A 75 -1.86 -9.44 -4.44
C LEU A 75 -1.69 -10.50 -3.36
N ASP A 76 -0.72 -11.39 -3.50
CA ASP A 76 -0.40 -12.40 -2.49
C ASP A 76 0.08 -11.76 -1.18
N TRP A 77 0.91 -10.72 -1.29
CA TRP A 77 1.36 -9.96 -0.13
C TRP A 77 0.21 -9.24 0.56
N LEU A 78 -0.68 -8.58 -0.19
CA LEU A 78 -1.87 -7.91 0.35
C LEU A 78 -2.79 -8.90 1.08
N ARG A 79 -2.99 -10.10 0.51
CA ARG A 79 -3.83 -11.14 1.12
C ARG A 79 -3.33 -11.61 2.48
N ARG A 80 -2.00 -11.65 2.67
CA ARG A 80 -1.36 -12.09 3.92
C ARG A 80 -1.23 -10.98 4.95
N THR A 81 -1.29 -9.74 4.50
CA THR A 81 -1.02 -8.60 5.36
C THR A 81 -2.31 -8.10 5.98
N ARG A 82 -2.31 -7.93 7.30
CA ARG A 82 -3.43 -7.32 8.03
C ARG A 82 -3.15 -5.84 8.21
N PHE A 83 -4.11 -5.02 7.79
CA PHE A 83 -4.10 -3.57 7.99
C PHE A 83 -5.33 -3.22 8.84
N SER A 84 -5.21 -2.27 9.75
CA SER A 84 -6.31 -1.83 10.60
C SER A 84 -6.54 -0.33 10.46
N ARG A 85 -7.81 0.08 10.54
CA ARG A 85 -8.19 1.48 10.76
C ARG A 85 -7.58 1.93 12.08
N ARG A 86 -6.72 2.96 12.02
CA ARG A 86 -6.26 3.68 13.20
C ARG A 86 -7.02 4.99 13.32
N SER A 87 -7.19 5.44 14.56
CA SER A 87 -7.75 6.74 14.90
C SER A 87 -6.99 7.85 14.16
N ARG A 88 -7.73 8.71 13.47
CA ARG A 88 -7.21 9.99 12.98
C ARG A 88 -6.55 10.70 14.15
N PRO A 89 -5.35 11.28 14.00
CA PRO A 89 -5.02 12.41 14.86
C PRO A 89 -6.25 13.32 14.75
N ARG A 90 -6.89 13.62 15.89
CA ARG A 90 -7.89 14.68 15.89
C ARG A 90 -7.24 15.83 15.16
N ASP A 91 -7.92 16.36 14.15
CA ASP A 91 -7.53 17.62 13.53
C ASP A 91 -7.40 18.61 14.68
N THR A 92 -6.20 18.76 15.23
CA THR A 92 -5.85 19.92 16.02
C THR A 92 -5.87 21.02 15.00
N ALA A 93 -6.99 21.74 15.04
CA ALA A 93 -7.26 22.95 14.31
C ALA A 93 -5.97 23.64 13.89
N TRP A 94 -5.78 23.81 12.59
CA TRP A 94 -5.01 24.93 12.10
C TRP A 94 -5.82 26.20 12.40
N CYS A 95 -5.80 26.61 13.67
CA CYS A 95 -6.14 27.95 14.11
C CYS A 95 -4.84 28.60 14.57
N THR A 96 -4.17 29.28 13.62
CA THR A 96 -3.19 30.36 13.79
C THR A 96 -2.73 30.70 12.36
N ALA A 97 -2.76 31.92 11.84
CA ALA A 97 -3.04 33.24 12.40
C ALA A 97 -3.72 34.11 11.33
#